data_AF-A0A151SYR1-F1
#
_entry.id   AF-A0A151SYR1-F1
#
_cell.length_a   1.000
_cell.length_b   1.000
_cell.length_c   1.000
_cell.angle_alpha   90.00
_cell.angle_beta   90.00
_cell.angle_gamma   90.00
#
_symmetry.space_group_name_H-M   'P 1'
#
loop_
_entity.id
_entity.type
_entity.pdbx_description
1 polymer ?
#
loop_
_entity_poly.entity_id
_entity_poly.type
_entity_poly.pdbx_seq_one_letter_code
_entity_poly.pdbx_strand_id
1 'polypeptide(L)'
;MEFSYTDTDDTIGNGSLGLYFAEHLHWLVLSSTINSYQILAYKFSDGQFEVVGLPRDVDLSRVELCSLVILDECLTFSGIFDDAELPFYVVKIWAMKQYGGQRCWSHNVTLHMCDWAFGYILLVCFTDYGIVYINNSSEMILRWNNIYRVVEHQMIEIIQIYHRMAIYEESLLWV
;
A
#
# COMPACT_ATOMS: atom_id res chain seq x y z
N MET A 1 -10.62 -17.74 17.11
CA MET A 1 -10.85 -17.70 15.65
C MET A 1 -9.47 -17.82 15.03
N GLU A 2 -9.21 -18.90 14.30
CA GLU A 2 -7.89 -19.20 13.73
C GLU A 2 -7.84 -18.57 12.32
N PHE A 3 -6.93 -17.64 12.09
CA PHE A 3 -6.76 -17.02 10.78
C PHE A 3 -5.62 -17.72 10.05
N SER A 4 -5.91 -18.32 8.89
CA SER A 4 -4.90 -18.86 7.99
C SER A 4 -4.57 -17.81 6.92
N TYR A 5 -3.30 -17.44 6.81
CA TYR A 5 -2.79 -16.54 5.78
C TYR A 5 -1.80 -17.33 4.92
N THR A 6 -1.84 -17.13 3.60
CA THR A 6 -0.93 -17.80 2.66
C THR A 6 0.50 -17.30 2.79
N ASP A 7 1.41 -18.15 2.34
CA ASP A 7 2.85 -18.00 2.36
C ASP A 7 3.34 -16.62 1.91
N THR A 8 4.45 -16.23 2.50
CA THR A 8 5.01 -14.89 2.49
C THR A 8 5.62 -14.44 1.15
N ASP A 9 5.67 -15.30 0.12
CA ASP A 9 6.45 -15.00 -1.09
C ASP A 9 5.91 -13.83 -1.93
N ASP A 10 4.58 -13.66 -2.03
CA ASP A 10 4.00 -12.54 -2.79
C ASP A 10 3.76 -11.27 -1.96
N THR A 11 3.78 -11.40 -0.63
CA THR A 11 3.49 -10.29 0.32
C THR A 11 4.75 -9.67 0.93
N ILE A 12 5.89 -10.38 0.95
CA ILE A 12 7.17 -9.82 1.41
C ILE A 12 7.73 -8.80 0.41
N GLY A 13 7.42 -8.93 -0.88
CA GLY A 13 8.03 -8.09 -1.93
C GLY A 13 7.71 -6.58 -1.84
N ASN A 14 6.54 -6.17 -1.33
CA ASN A 14 6.06 -4.79 -1.54
C ASN A 14 5.34 -4.09 -0.36
N GLY A 15 5.29 -4.65 0.86
CA GLY A 15 4.53 -3.97 1.93
C GLY A 15 4.47 -4.62 3.31
N SER A 16 5.51 -5.38 3.70
CA SER A 16 5.52 -6.16 4.94
C SER A 16 6.11 -5.42 6.15
N LEU A 17 5.93 -4.09 6.23
CA LEU A 17 6.21 -3.29 7.41
C LEU A 17 4.88 -2.93 8.08
N GLY A 18 4.76 -3.20 9.38
CA GLY A 18 3.61 -2.76 10.16
C GLY A 18 3.52 -1.24 10.17
N LEU A 19 2.40 -0.69 9.71
CA LEU A 19 2.21 0.75 9.62
C LEU A 19 1.41 1.26 10.83
N TYR A 20 2.05 2.11 11.62
CA TYR A 20 1.38 2.72 12.76
C TYR A 20 0.51 3.90 12.32
N PHE A 21 -0.79 3.81 12.58
CA PHE A 21 -1.77 4.86 12.28
C PHE A 21 -2.91 4.80 13.30
N ALA A 22 -3.38 5.94 13.80
CA ALA A 22 -4.55 6.02 14.69
C ALA A 22 -4.57 4.99 15.84
N GLU A 23 -3.44 4.78 16.54
CA GLU A 23 -3.28 3.80 17.64
C GLU A 23 -3.42 2.32 17.25
N HIS A 24 -3.28 2.01 15.96
CA HIS A 24 -3.29 0.65 15.44
C HIS A 24 -2.05 0.38 14.57
N LEU A 25 -1.60 -0.86 14.54
CA LEU A 25 -0.57 -1.33 13.60
C LEU A 25 -1.25 -2.04 12.42
N HIS A 26 -0.93 -1.66 11.19
CA HIS A 26 -1.65 -2.13 10.00
C HIS A 26 -0.77 -2.93 9.06
N TRP A 27 -1.39 -3.90 8.39
CA TRP A 27 -0.79 -4.66 7.31
C TRP A 27 -1.80 -4.87 6.20
N LEU A 28 -1.33 -4.80 4.96
CA LEU A 28 -2.06 -5.33 3.82
C LEU A 28 -1.71 -6.82 3.69
N VAL A 29 -2.72 -7.67 3.77
CA VAL A 29 -2.55 -9.13 3.75
C VAL A 29 -3.43 -9.77 2.69
N LEU A 30 -2.92 -10.80 2.03
CA LEU A 30 -3.72 -11.68 1.18
C LEU A 30 -4.33 -12.78 2.06
N SER A 31 -5.65 -12.76 2.21
CA SER A 31 -6.35 -13.78 2.99
C SER A 31 -6.66 -15.00 2.14
N SER A 32 -6.19 -16.17 2.56
CA SER A 32 -6.51 -17.44 1.90
C SER A 32 -7.98 -17.84 2.04
N THR A 33 -8.64 -17.37 3.11
CA THR A 33 -10.04 -17.72 3.43
C THR A 33 -11.02 -17.10 2.44
N ILE A 34 -10.78 -15.85 2.06
CA ILE A 34 -11.61 -15.12 1.09
C ILE A 34 -10.94 -14.98 -0.28
N ASN A 35 -9.73 -15.52 -0.42
CA ASN A 35 -8.87 -15.40 -1.60
C ASN A 35 -8.78 -13.95 -2.12
N SER A 36 -8.56 -12.99 -1.22
CA SER A 36 -8.58 -11.57 -1.52
C SER A 36 -7.75 -10.75 -0.52
N TYR A 37 -7.39 -9.53 -0.92
CA TYR A 37 -6.64 -8.60 -0.05
C TYR A 37 -7.56 -8.00 1.03
N GLN A 38 -7.01 -7.82 2.21
CA GLN A 38 -7.65 -7.11 3.31
C GLN A 38 -6.60 -6.36 4.14
N ILE A 39 -7.02 -5.34 4.86
CA ILE A 39 -6.16 -4.67 5.84
C ILE A 39 -6.44 -5.31 7.21
N LEU A 40 -5.40 -5.86 7.81
CA LEU A 40 -5.42 -6.32 9.19
C LEU A 40 -4.87 -5.20 10.08
N ALA A 41 -5.58 -4.86 11.14
CA ALA A 41 -5.13 -3.89 12.13
C ALA A 41 -5.01 -4.57 13.51
N TYR A 42 -3.91 -4.31 14.20
CA TYR A 42 -3.72 -4.70 15.60
C TYR A 42 -3.93 -3.49 16.50
N LYS A 43 -4.88 -3.59 17.41
CA LYS A 43 -5.27 -2.53 18.32
C LYS A 43 -4.56 -2.70 19.66
N PHE A 44 -3.70 -1.75 20.00
CA PHE A 44 -2.89 -1.84 21.22
C PHE A 44 -3.73 -1.76 22.51
N SER A 45 -4.88 -1.08 22.49
CA SER A 45 -5.67 -0.87 23.70
C SER A 45 -6.29 -2.14 24.28
N ASP A 46 -6.62 -3.12 23.43
CA ASP A 46 -7.28 -4.37 23.82
C ASP A 46 -6.55 -5.63 23.30
N GLY A 47 -5.43 -5.45 22.60
CA GLY A 47 -4.60 -6.52 22.08
C GLY A 47 -5.29 -7.37 21.02
N GLN A 48 -6.34 -6.84 20.36
CA GLN A 48 -7.12 -7.59 19.38
C GLN A 48 -6.75 -7.20 17.95
N PHE A 49 -6.95 -8.16 17.05
CA PHE A 49 -6.93 -7.93 15.62
C PHE A 49 -8.34 -7.59 15.11
N GLU A 50 -8.41 -6.61 14.21
CA GLU A 50 -9.62 -6.28 13.47
C GLU A 50 -9.32 -6.19 11.97
N VAL A 51 -10.37 -6.42 11.17
CA VAL A 51 -10.30 -6.24 9.72
C VAL A 51 -10.74 -4.82 9.39
N VAL A 52 -9.85 -4.04 8.78
CA VAL A 52 -10.17 -2.72 8.24
C VAL A 52 -10.60 -2.91 6.79
N GLY A 53 -11.80 -2.43 6.49
CA GLY A 53 -12.33 -2.54 5.14
C GLY A 53 -11.57 -1.65 4.16
N LEU A 54 -11.18 -2.23 3.01
CA LEU A 54 -10.61 -1.51 1.86
C LEU A 54 -11.58 -0.45 1.28
N PRO A 55 -11.09 0.49 0.45
CA PRO A 55 -11.98 1.44 -0.23
C PRO A 55 -13.05 0.71 -1.07
N ARG A 56 -14.28 1.23 -1.06
CA ARG A 56 -15.47 0.54 -1.61
C ARG A 56 -15.43 0.34 -3.13
N ASP A 57 -14.76 1.25 -3.81
CA ASP A 57 -14.65 1.36 -5.26
C ASP A 57 -13.42 0.64 -5.83
N VAL A 58 -12.69 -0.11 -4.98
CA VAL A 58 -11.57 -0.95 -5.40
C VAL A 58 -12.11 -2.24 -6.01
N ASP A 59 -11.87 -2.42 -7.31
CA ASP A 59 -12.11 -3.69 -7.98
C ASP A 59 -10.89 -4.61 -7.84
N LEU A 60 -10.87 -5.38 -6.75
CA LEU A 60 -9.78 -6.33 -6.45
C LEU A 60 -9.65 -7.46 -7.48
N SER A 61 -10.64 -7.68 -8.36
CA SER A 61 -10.50 -8.70 -9.42
C SER A 61 -9.55 -8.29 -10.55
N ARG A 62 -9.28 -6.98 -10.65
CA ARG A 62 -8.41 -6.37 -11.68
C ARG A 62 -7.11 -5.81 -11.12
N VAL A 63 -6.87 -5.97 -9.82
CA VAL A 63 -5.65 -5.44 -9.19
C VAL A 63 -4.51 -6.41 -9.45
N GLU A 64 -3.45 -5.92 -10.08
CA GLU A 64 -2.23 -6.71 -10.29
C GLU A 64 -1.33 -6.65 -9.05
N LEU A 65 -1.22 -5.45 -8.48
CA LEU A 65 -0.44 -5.19 -7.28
C LEU A 65 -1.12 -4.11 -6.45
N CYS A 66 -1.04 -4.23 -5.13
CA CYS A 66 -1.45 -3.17 -4.23
C CYS A 66 -0.47 -3.01 -3.08
N SER A 67 -0.48 -1.82 -2.48
CA SER A 67 0.35 -1.47 -1.34
C SER A 67 -0.42 -0.61 -0.35
N LEU A 68 0.04 -0.66 0.89
CA LEU A 68 -0.42 0.18 1.99
C LEU A 68 0.80 0.96 2.48
N VAL A 69 0.65 2.27 2.66
CA VAL A 69 1.71 3.18 3.09
C VAL A 69 1.11 4.32 3.93
N ILE A 70 1.93 4.99 4.74
CA ILE A 70 1.53 6.25 5.40
C ILE A 70 2.03 7.41 4.57
N LEU A 71 1.12 8.20 4.01
CA LEU A 71 1.46 9.40 3.23
C LEU A 71 0.68 10.59 3.77
N ASP A 72 1.36 11.71 4.02
CA ASP A 72 0.76 12.95 4.52
C ASP A 72 -0.18 12.71 5.72
N GLU A 73 0.33 12.00 6.73
CA GLU A 73 -0.41 11.60 7.94
C GLU A 73 -1.68 10.76 7.68
N CYS A 74 -1.86 10.23 6.46
CA CYS A 74 -3.01 9.41 6.10
C CYS A 74 -2.57 7.96 5.85
N LEU A 75 -3.38 7.00 6.32
CA LEU A 75 -3.26 5.64 5.83
C LEU A 75 -3.69 5.61 4.36
N THR A 76 -2.77 5.24 3.48
CA THR A 76 -2.95 5.33 2.04
C THR A 76 -2.87 3.93 1.43
N PHE A 77 -3.92 3.56 0.71
CA PHE A 77 -3.98 2.35 -0.10
C PHE A 77 -3.75 2.73 -1.56
N SER A 78 -2.91 1.99 -2.26
CA SER A 78 -2.74 2.16 -3.71
C SER A 78 -2.83 0.82 -4.42
N GLY A 79 -3.42 0.85 -5.61
CA GLY A 79 -3.57 -0.32 -6.47
C GLY A 79 -3.15 0.01 -7.90
N ILE A 80 -2.48 -0.95 -8.53
CA ILE A 80 -2.14 -0.97 -9.95
C ILE A 80 -3.16 -1.86 -10.64
N PHE A 81 -3.83 -1.31 -11.64
CA PHE A 81 -4.89 -1.96 -12.38
C PHE A 81 -4.47 -2.10 -13.83
N ASP A 82 -4.63 -3.31 -14.37
CA ASP A 82 -4.58 -3.53 -15.81
C ASP A 82 -5.85 -2.97 -16.45
N ASP A 83 -5.68 -2.08 -17.41
CA ASP A 83 -6.78 -1.54 -18.18
C ASP A 83 -6.77 -2.15 -19.58
N ALA A 84 -7.59 -3.18 -19.80
CA ALA A 84 -7.66 -3.88 -21.08
C ALA A 84 -7.98 -2.98 -22.28
N GLU A 85 -8.51 -1.76 -22.06
CA GLU A 85 -8.81 -0.79 -23.11
C GLU A 85 -7.66 0.19 -23.40
N LEU A 86 -6.66 0.28 -22.53
CA LEU A 86 -5.50 1.16 -22.69
C LEU A 86 -4.21 0.32 -22.75
N PRO A 87 -3.21 0.71 -23.54
CA PRO A 87 -1.95 -0.04 -23.56
C PRO A 87 -1.10 0.16 -22.29
N PHE A 88 -1.64 0.75 -21.23
CA PHE A 88 -0.92 1.15 -20.02
C PHE A 88 -1.74 0.95 -18.75
N TYR A 89 -1.04 0.62 -17.66
CA TYR A 89 -1.61 0.43 -16.34
C TYR A 89 -2.10 1.74 -15.71
N VAL A 90 -3.11 1.62 -14.87
CA VAL A 90 -3.68 2.73 -14.09
C VAL A 90 -3.34 2.53 -12.62
N VAL A 91 -2.72 3.54 -11.99
CA VAL A 91 -2.51 3.55 -10.54
C VAL A 91 -3.61 4.38 -9.90
N LYS A 92 -4.34 3.78 -8.96
CA LYS A 92 -5.35 4.49 -8.17
C LYS A 92 -4.92 4.54 -6.71
N ILE A 93 -5.15 5.68 -6.08
CA ILE A 93 -4.69 5.99 -4.73
C ILE A 93 -5.86 6.47 -3.89
N TRP A 94 -6.04 5.85 -2.74
CA TRP A 94 -7.07 6.19 -1.76
C TRP A 94 -6.41 6.52 -0.42
N ALA A 95 -6.89 7.55 0.26
CA ALA A 95 -6.40 7.91 1.59
C ALA A 95 -7.52 7.89 2.63
N MET A 96 -7.16 7.46 3.83
CA MET A 96 -7.98 7.51 5.03
C MET A 96 -7.31 8.45 6.03
N LYS A 97 -7.88 9.66 6.16
CA LYS A 97 -7.41 10.67 7.12
C LYS A 97 -7.97 10.45 8.52
N GLN A 98 -9.24 10.04 8.60
CA GLN A 98 -9.89 9.67 9.84
C GLN A 98 -10.07 8.17 9.88
N TYR A 99 -9.57 7.55 10.93
CA TYR A 99 -9.67 6.12 11.11
C TYR A 99 -11.12 5.67 11.12
N GLY A 100 -11.43 4.62 10.36
CA GLY A 100 -12.77 4.08 10.26
C GLY A 100 -12.89 3.02 9.18
N GLY A 101 -14.11 2.56 8.94
CA GLY A 101 -14.36 1.51 7.93
C GLY A 101 -14.30 2.03 6.50
N GLN A 102 -14.81 1.22 5.57
CA GLN A 102 -14.73 1.46 4.12
C GLN A 102 -15.21 2.85 3.63
N ARG A 103 -16.03 3.57 4.39
CA ARG A 103 -16.57 4.90 4.02
C ARG A 103 -15.59 6.05 4.28
N CYS A 104 -14.53 5.80 5.03
CA CYS A 104 -13.56 6.82 5.43
C CYS A 104 -12.42 6.99 4.41
N TRP A 105 -12.38 6.12 3.40
CA TRP A 105 -11.49 6.27 2.26
C TRP A 105 -12.00 7.33 1.30
N SER A 106 -11.11 8.23 0.90
CA SER A 106 -11.33 9.17 -0.20
C SER A 106 -10.43 8.78 -1.36
N HIS A 107 -11.01 8.64 -2.55
CA HIS A 107 -10.21 8.50 -3.76
C HIS A 107 -9.46 9.81 -4.01
N ASN A 108 -8.14 9.77 -3.94
CA ASN A 108 -7.32 10.97 -4.03
C ASN A 108 -6.85 11.20 -5.47
N VAL A 109 -6.29 10.17 -6.10
CA VAL A 109 -5.58 10.33 -7.38
C VAL A 109 -5.71 9.09 -8.25
N THR A 110 -5.90 9.32 -9.55
CA THR A 110 -5.72 8.33 -10.62
C THR A 110 -4.56 8.77 -11.51
N LEU A 111 -3.58 7.90 -11.70
CA LEU A 111 -2.40 8.11 -12.56
C LEU A 111 -2.47 7.17 -13.76
N HIS A 112 -2.30 7.72 -14.96
CA HIS A 112 -2.28 6.96 -16.22
C HIS A 112 -0.86 6.84 -16.74
N MET A 113 -0.26 5.67 -16.57
CA MET A 113 1.16 5.48 -16.92
C MET A 113 1.40 5.63 -18.42
N CYS A 114 2.61 6.04 -18.79
CA CYS A 114 3.06 6.16 -20.18
C CYS A 114 4.10 5.07 -20.50
N ASP A 115 4.29 4.77 -21.79
CA ASP A 115 5.10 3.68 -22.35
C ASP A 115 6.53 3.48 -21.80
N TRP A 116 7.10 4.47 -21.11
CA TRP A 116 8.47 4.47 -20.61
C TRP A 116 8.60 4.01 -19.16
N ALA A 117 7.48 3.83 -18.44
CA ALA A 117 7.45 3.43 -17.03
C ALA A 117 6.90 2.01 -16.86
N PHE A 118 7.48 1.04 -17.58
CA PHE A 118 7.21 -0.38 -17.32
C PHE A 118 7.67 -0.76 -15.91
N GLY A 119 6.85 -1.52 -15.18
CA GLY A 119 7.19 -2.02 -13.83
C GLY A 119 6.23 -1.61 -12.72
N TYR A 120 6.49 -2.10 -11.52
CA TYR A 120 5.67 -1.80 -10.35
C TYR A 120 6.06 -0.48 -9.70
N ILE A 121 5.06 0.26 -9.26
CA ILE A 121 5.20 1.59 -8.66
C ILE A 121 4.93 1.51 -7.17
N LEU A 122 5.89 2.01 -6.39
CA LEU A 122 5.79 2.18 -4.95
C LEU A 122 5.73 3.67 -4.65
N LEU A 123 4.63 4.11 -4.03
CA LEU A 123 4.47 5.49 -3.60
C LEU A 123 5.44 5.79 -2.45
N VAL A 124 6.16 6.91 -2.54
CA VAL A 124 7.14 7.34 -1.54
C VAL A 124 6.57 8.46 -0.68
N CYS A 125 6.16 9.56 -1.30
CA CYS A 125 5.63 10.72 -0.57
C CYS A 125 4.77 11.63 -1.46
N PHE A 126 3.90 12.40 -0.81
CA PHE A 126 3.32 13.61 -1.38
C PHE A 126 4.23 14.80 -1.08
N THR A 127 4.34 15.71 -2.04
CA THR A 127 5.02 17.01 -1.91
C THR A 127 4.07 18.10 -2.40
N ASP A 128 4.35 19.36 -2.04
CA ASP A 128 3.60 20.51 -2.58
C ASP A 128 3.56 20.56 -4.11
N TYR A 129 4.54 19.90 -4.74
CA TYR A 129 4.75 19.88 -6.18
C TYR A 129 4.26 18.60 -6.85
N GLY A 130 3.68 17.66 -6.09
CA GLY A 130 3.09 16.43 -6.59
C GLY A 130 3.61 15.15 -5.90
N ILE A 131 3.44 14.02 -6.56
CA ILE A 131 3.67 12.67 -6.01
C ILE A 131 5.05 12.16 -6.40
N VAL A 132 5.81 11.70 -5.43
CA VAL A 132 7.07 10.99 -5.66
C VAL A 132 6.84 9.50 -5.52
N TYR A 133 7.34 8.74 -6.49
CA TYR A 133 7.21 7.29 -6.51
C TYR A 133 8.48 6.64 -7.05
N ILE A 134 8.69 5.38 -6.69
CA ILE A 134 9.77 4.53 -7.19
C ILE A 134 9.16 3.52 -8.15
N ASN A 135 9.72 3.41 -9.34
CA ASN A 135 9.47 2.28 -10.22
C ASN A 135 10.57 1.23 -9.98
N ASN A 136 10.18 0.08 -9.45
CA ASN A 136 11.12 -0.95 -9.03
C ASN A 136 11.77 -1.71 -10.18
N SER A 137 11.17 -1.72 -11.37
CA SER A 137 11.67 -2.46 -12.53
C SER A 137 12.61 -1.63 -13.38
N SER A 138 12.40 -0.32 -13.42
CA SER A 138 13.27 0.64 -14.11
C SER A 138 14.30 1.28 -13.18
N GLU A 139 14.23 1.01 -11.87
CA GLU A 139 15.15 1.58 -10.89
C GLU A 139 15.11 3.12 -10.85
N MET A 140 13.93 3.71 -11.14
CA MET A 140 13.74 5.15 -11.25
C MET A 140 12.92 5.71 -10.10
N ILE A 141 13.40 6.79 -9.48
CA ILE A 141 12.58 7.73 -8.73
C ILE A 141 11.97 8.71 -9.73
N LEU A 142 10.66 8.84 -9.70
CA LEU A 142 9.88 9.69 -10.59
C LEU A 142 9.02 10.66 -9.77
N ARG A 143 8.88 11.88 -10.26
CA ARG A 143 7.97 12.88 -9.67
C ARG A 143 6.89 13.26 -10.66
N TRP A 144 5.64 13.00 -10.27
CA TRP A 144 4.44 13.39 -10.98
C TRP A 144 3.92 14.72 -10.44
N ASN A 145 3.81 15.75 -11.27
CA ASN A 145 3.33 17.06 -10.81
C ASN A 145 1.80 17.21 -10.80
N ASN A 146 1.34 18.31 -10.22
CA ASN A 146 -0.10 18.61 -10.06
C ASN A 146 -0.87 18.84 -11.39
N ILE A 147 -0.20 18.84 -12.55
CA ILE A 147 -0.83 18.91 -13.88
C ILE A 147 -0.70 17.60 -14.66
N TYR A 148 -0.53 16.53 -13.91
CA TYR A 148 -0.43 15.17 -14.37
C TYR A 148 0.72 14.84 -15.34
N ARG A 149 1.90 15.44 -15.16
CA ARG A 149 3.09 15.12 -15.96
C ARG A 149 4.23 14.65 -15.08
N VAL A 150 5.00 13.68 -15.57
CA VAL A 150 6.29 13.37 -14.96
C VAL A 150 7.27 14.50 -15.29
N VAL A 151 7.89 15.07 -14.26
CA VAL A 151 8.75 16.27 -14.40
C VAL A 151 10.21 15.94 -14.18
N GLU A 152 10.50 14.97 -13.32
CA GLU A 152 11.86 14.62 -12.91
C GLU A 152 12.02 13.11 -12.79
N HIS A 153 13.22 12.64 -13.12
CA HIS A 153 13.62 11.25 -12.96
C HIS A 153 15.07 11.15 -12.47
N GLN A 154 15.34 10.19 -11.59
CA GLN A 154 16.69 9.85 -11.14
C GLN A 154 16.81 8.32 -11.05
N MET A 155 17.91 7.75 -11.56
CA MET A 155 18.22 6.34 -11.39
C MET A 155 18.79 6.06 -9.99
N ILE A 156 18.36 4.95 -9.39
CA ILE A 156 18.80 4.49 -8.07
C ILE A 156 19.03 2.97 -8.09
N GLU A 157 20.06 2.48 -7.40
CA GLU A 157 20.23 1.03 -7.22
C GLU A 157 19.23 0.53 -6.16
N ILE A 158 18.38 -0.44 -6.51
CA ILE A 158 17.42 -1.05 -5.57
C ILE A 158 17.97 -2.41 -5.11
N ILE A 159 18.30 -2.53 -3.82
CA ILE A 159 18.75 -3.78 -3.22
C ILE A 159 17.54 -4.50 -2.60
N GLN A 160 17.18 -5.68 -3.12
CA GLN A 160 16.13 -6.52 -2.54
C GLN A 160 16.64 -7.26 -1.30
N ILE A 161 15.91 -7.16 -0.18
CA ILE A 161 16.22 -7.86 1.07
C ILE A 161 14.96 -8.58 1.56
N TYR A 162 15.06 -9.88 1.85
CA TYR A 162 13.96 -10.67 2.42
C TYR A 162 13.80 -10.39 3.92
N HIS A 163 12.59 -10.10 4.38
CA HIS A 163 12.28 -9.82 5.78
C HIS A 163 11.43 -10.94 6.40
N ARG A 164 11.73 -11.36 7.65
CA ARG A 164 10.84 -12.21 8.48
C ARG A 164 10.22 -11.38 9.59
N MET A 165 8.90 -11.48 9.77
CA MET A 165 8.17 -10.76 10.82
C MET A 165 7.96 -11.65 12.05
N ALA A 166 8.17 -11.09 13.23
CA ALA A 166 7.78 -11.67 14.51
C ALA A 166 7.22 -10.55 15.40
N ILE A 167 6.04 -10.76 15.99
CA ILE A 167 5.40 -9.82 16.91
C ILE A 167 5.60 -10.36 18.32
N TYR A 168 6.17 -9.55 19.20
CA TYR A 168 6.36 -9.88 20.62
C TYR A 168 5.57 -8.86 21.45
N GLU A 169 4.63 -9.33 22.25
CA GLU A 169 3.96 -8.51 23.26
C GLU A 169 4.80 -8.59 24.53
N GLU A 170 5.62 -7.57 24.80
CA GLU A 170 6.34 -7.48 26.06
C GLU A 170 5.37 -7.01 27.16
N SER A 171 5.00 -7.91 28.06
CA SER A 171 4.42 -7.52 29.34
C SER A 171 5.53 -6.87 30.16
N LEU A 172 5.51 -5.55 30.32
CA LEU A 172 6.33 -4.86 31.32
C LEU A 172 5.93 -5.40 32.70
N LEU A 173 6.65 -6.42 33.17
CA LEU A 173 6.71 -6.77 34.58
C LEU A 173 7.36 -5.59 35.27
N TRP A 174 6.53 -4.74 35.88
CA TRP A 174 6.99 -3.74 36.84
C TRP A 174 7.78 -4.48 37.93
N VAL A 175 9.08 -4.23 38.01
CA VAL A 175 9.93 -4.59 39.15
C VAL A 175 9.90 -3.46 40.16
#